data_AF-A0A2U0S4Q0-F1
#
_entry.id   AF-A0A2U0S4Q0-F1
#
_cell.length_a   1.000
_cell.length_b   1.000
_cell.length_c   1.000
_cell.angle_alpha   90.00
_cell.angle_beta   90.00
_cell.angle_gamma   90.00
#
_symmetry.space_group_name_H-M   'P 1'
#
loop_
_entity.id
_entity.type
_entity.pdbx_description
1 polymer ?
#
loop_
_entity_poly.entity_id
_entity_poly.type
_entity_poly.pdbx_seq_one_letter_code
_entity_poly.pdbx_strand_id
1 'polypeptide(L)'
;MVKRAKVALKCVPEETRAANPDGTTKYMRPRPGAARMYPETDVPPIQLTKDYIDELGGRLPELPEQLMKRLMNEYKINRKLGKQLLDSDYLELFEALSKETKVSATVIAVALTETLKALKRDGVNVDAVSDGQFREMFVLIGSGKTAKESIPEILTWIADNEQATVKDALDSLGLSMMSRKEVEALVDDVIVKNSEFIKQRGKGAFGPVMGIIMKKARGRVKPNVVNEILKNKLDTT
;
A
#
# COMPACT_ATOMS: atom_id res chain seq x y z
N MET A 1 -9.51 52.03 -18.60
CA MET A 1 -9.85 52.07 -17.16
C MET A 1 -11.11 52.89 -16.84
N VAL A 2 -11.31 54.07 -17.43
CA VAL A 2 -12.47 54.95 -17.14
C VAL A 2 -13.84 54.28 -17.36
N LYS A 3 -14.03 53.50 -18.44
CA LYS A 3 -15.28 52.75 -18.68
C LYS A 3 -15.58 51.73 -17.57
N ARG A 4 -14.55 51.02 -17.11
CA ARG A 4 -14.65 50.03 -16.02
C ARG A 4 -15.01 50.72 -14.69
N ALA A 5 -14.35 51.83 -14.37
CA ALA A 5 -14.65 52.61 -13.16
C ALA A 5 -16.10 53.12 -13.15
N LYS A 6 -16.61 53.61 -14.29
CA LYS A 6 -18.01 54.05 -14.42
C LYS A 6 -19.02 52.90 -14.21
N VAL A 7 -18.72 51.70 -14.67
CA VAL A 7 -19.57 50.51 -14.46
C VAL A 7 -19.48 50.03 -13.01
N ALA A 8 -18.26 50.02 -12.43
CA ALA A 8 -18.02 49.63 -11.05
C ALA A 8 -18.78 50.48 -10.03
N LEU A 9 -19.05 51.76 -10.34
CA LEU A 9 -19.90 52.63 -9.51
C LEU A 9 -21.38 52.21 -9.50
N LYS A 10 -21.83 51.38 -10.45
CA LYS A 10 -23.23 50.95 -10.59
C LYS A 10 -23.41 49.47 -10.21
N CYS A 11 -22.49 48.60 -10.62
CA CYS A 11 -22.55 47.16 -10.36
C CYS A 11 -21.17 46.51 -10.50
N VAL A 12 -21.08 45.22 -10.16
CA VAL A 12 -19.90 44.40 -10.46
C VAL A 12 -19.84 44.15 -11.97
N PRO A 13 -18.75 44.54 -12.66
CA PRO A 13 -18.66 44.39 -14.12
C PRO A 13 -18.58 42.90 -14.50
N GLU A 14 -19.33 42.51 -15.53
CA GLU A 14 -19.25 41.16 -16.09
C GLU A 14 -17.94 40.94 -16.86
N GLU A 15 -17.15 39.97 -16.44
CA GLU A 15 -15.84 39.72 -17.02
C GLU A 15 -15.38 38.27 -16.84
N THR A 16 -14.51 37.84 -17.73
CA THR A 16 -13.77 36.59 -17.57
C THR A 16 -12.46 36.89 -16.83
N ARG A 17 -12.22 36.15 -15.75
CA ARG A 17 -11.04 36.30 -14.90
C ARG A 17 -10.30 34.96 -14.81
N ALA A 18 -8.98 35.02 -14.71
CA ALA A 18 -8.15 33.86 -14.38
C ALA A 18 -7.89 33.82 -12.87
N ALA A 19 -7.85 32.61 -12.30
CA ALA A 19 -7.40 32.39 -10.93
C ALA A 19 -5.88 32.53 -10.84
N ASN A 20 -5.40 33.19 -9.80
CA ASN A 20 -3.98 33.27 -9.44
C ASN A 20 -3.68 32.29 -8.29
N PRO A 21 -2.42 31.86 -8.11
CA PRO A 21 -2.04 30.94 -7.02
C PRO A 21 -2.26 31.48 -5.61
N ASP A 22 -2.26 32.81 -5.44
CA ASP A 22 -2.49 33.49 -4.16
C ASP A 22 -3.99 33.57 -3.77
N GLY A 23 -4.87 32.90 -4.54
CA GLY A 23 -6.32 32.93 -4.35
C GLY A 23 -6.99 34.19 -4.89
N THR A 24 -6.22 35.15 -5.42
CA THR A 24 -6.78 36.31 -6.12
C THR A 24 -7.15 35.93 -7.56
N THR A 25 -7.72 36.88 -8.28
CA THR A 25 -8.05 36.70 -9.69
C THR A 25 -7.53 37.88 -10.49
N LYS A 26 -7.15 37.63 -11.75
CA LYS A 26 -6.77 38.69 -12.69
C LYS A 26 -7.77 38.79 -13.83
N TYR A 27 -8.08 40.01 -14.23
CA TYR A 27 -8.92 40.26 -15.39
C TYR A 27 -8.25 39.71 -16.66
N MET A 28 -9.02 39.05 -17.52
CA MET A 28 -8.56 38.61 -18.84
C MET A 28 -9.25 39.40 -19.96
N ARG A 29 -10.57 39.26 -20.06
CA ARG A 29 -11.37 39.81 -21.16
C ARG A 29 -12.78 40.12 -20.69
N PRO A 30 -13.54 40.96 -21.41
CA PRO A 30 -14.96 41.13 -21.15
C PRO A 30 -15.68 39.80 -21.29
N ARG A 31 -16.76 39.61 -20.53
CA ARG A 31 -17.59 38.40 -20.66
C ARG A 31 -18.12 38.33 -22.10
N PRO A 32 -17.91 37.23 -22.85
CA PRO A 32 -18.53 37.06 -24.15
C PRO A 32 -20.05 37.17 -24.04
N GLY A 33 -20.68 37.78 -25.04
CA GLY A 33 -22.14 37.80 -25.15
C GLY A 33 -22.74 36.40 -25.34
N ALA A 34 -24.06 36.30 -25.30
CA ALA A 34 -24.74 35.03 -25.53
C ALA A 34 -24.36 34.44 -26.90
N ALA A 35 -24.03 33.14 -26.92
CA ALA A 35 -23.80 32.41 -28.15
C ALA A 35 -25.12 32.29 -28.92
N ARG A 36 -25.06 32.47 -30.25
CA ARG A 36 -26.20 32.17 -31.13
C ARG A 36 -26.20 30.66 -31.36
N MET A 37 -27.21 29.97 -30.83
CA MET A 37 -27.36 28.52 -30.98
C MET A 37 -28.49 28.20 -31.96
N TYR A 38 -28.26 27.22 -32.83
CA TYR A 38 -29.25 26.61 -33.71
C TYR A 38 -28.99 25.09 -33.73
N PRO A 39 -29.99 24.25 -34.05
CA PRO A 39 -29.77 22.81 -34.17
C PRO A 39 -28.73 22.52 -35.25
N GLU A 40 -27.75 21.66 -34.94
CA GLU A 40 -26.81 21.15 -35.93
C GLU A 40 -27.58 20.38 -37.00
N THR A 41 -27.45 20.79 -38.26
CA THR A 41 -28.19 20.21 -39.38
C THR A 41 -27.42 19.10 -40.08
N ASP A 42 -26.09 19.10 -39.94
CA ASP A 42 -25.22 18.11 -40.59
C ASP A 42 -25.24 16.76 -39.85
N VAL A 43 -25.65 16.76 -38.58
CA VAL A 43 -25.69 15.56 -37.73
C VAL A 43 -27.14 15.19 -37.41
N PRO A 44 -27.60 13.98 -37.78
CA PRO A 44 -28.93 13.54 -37.43
C PRO A 44 -29.07 13.36 -35.91
N PRO A 45 -30.26 13.60 -35.33
CA PRO A 45 -30.51 13.33 -33.92
C PRO A 45 -30.25 11.87 -33.55
N ILE A 46 -29.52 11.64 -32.45
CA ILE A 46 -29.25 10.30 -31.93
C ILE A 46 -30.31 9.98 -30.87
N GLN A 47 -31.16 8.98 -31.15
CA GLN A 47 -32.16 8.51 -30.19
C GLN A 47 -31.56 7.39 -29.33
N LEU A 48 -31.53 7.60 -28.01
CA LEU A 48 -31.08 6.59 -27.05
C LEU A 48 -32.26 5.69 -26.67
N THR A 49 -32.17 4.40 -26.98
CA THR A 49 -33.18 3.42 -26.58
C THR A 49 -33.05 3.09 -25.10
N LYS A 50 -34.15 2.65 -24.48
CA LYS A 50 -34.13 2.19 -23.10
C LYS A 50 -33.19 1.00 -22.92
N ASP A 51 -33.23 0.03 -23.84
CA ASP A 51 -32.35 -1.13 -23.83
C ASP A 51 -30.86 -0.75 -23.84
N TYR A 52 -30.49 0.28 -24.62
CA TYR A 52 -29.12 0.77 -24.67
C TYR A 52 -28.71 1.44 -23.35
N ILE A 53 -29.60 2.21 -22.73
CA ILE A 53 -29.37 2.82 -21.42
C ILE A 53 -29.23 1.74 -20.34
N ASP A 54 -30.08 0.71 -20.37
CA ASP A 54 -30.06 -0.38 -19.40
C ASP A 54 -28.78 -1.24 -19.57
N GLU A 55 -28.35 -1.50 -20.80
CA GLU A 55 -27.07 -2.17 -21.12
C GLU A 55 -25.87 -1.38 -20.57
N LEU A 56 -25.83 -0.07 -20.80
CA LEU A 56 -24.78 0.80 -20.26
C LEU A 56 -24.81 0.84 -18.73
N GLY A 57 -26.01 0.95 -18.15
CA GLY A 57 -26.21 0.93 -16.71
C GLY A 57 -25.66 -0.34 -16.07
N GLY A 58 -25.80 -1.50 -16.72
CA GLY A 58 -25.24 -2.77 -16.27
C GLY A 58 -23.72 -2.91 -16.39
N ARG A 59 -23.06 -2.05 -17.19
CA ARG A 59 -21.59 -2.04 -17.36
C ARG A 59 -20.87 -0.99 -16.53
N LEU A 60 -21.61 -0.08 -15.88
CA LEU A 60 -21.00 0.95 -15.06
C LEU A 60 -20.25 0.31 -13.88
N PRO A 61 -19.00 0.74 -13.61
CA PRO A 61 -18.28 0.28 -12.43
C PRO A 61 -18.95 0.79 -11.15
N GLU A 62 -18.61 0.16 -10.03
CA GLU A 62 -19.04 0.62 -8.71
C GLU A 62 -18.61 2.07 -8.47
N LEU A 63 -19.49 2.88 -7.87
CA LEU A 63 -19.11 4.22 -7.44
C LEU A 63 -18.03 4.13 -6.34
N PRO A 64 -17.10 5.10 -6.25
CA PRO A 64 -16.04 5.07 -5.23
C PRO A 64 -16.55 4.89 -3.79
N GLU A 65 -17.73 5.45 -3.48
CA GLU A 65 -18.36 5.30 -2.17
C GLU A 65 -18.90 3.88 -1.90
N GLN A 66 -19.42 3.22 -2.94
CA GLN A 66 -19.90 1.85 -2.87
C GLN A 66 -18.72 0.89 -2.74
N LEU A 67 -17.70 1.08 -3.58
CA LEU A 67 -16.45 0.33 -3.56
C LEU A 67 -15.75 0.45 -2.20
N MET A 68 -15.63 1.66 -1.63
CA MET A 68 -15.08 1.87 -0.28
C MET A 68 -15.82 1.04 0.78
N LYS A 69 -17.16 1.09 0.77
CA LYS A 69 -17.99 0.34 1.73
C LYS A 69 -17.78 -1.17 1.56
N ARG A 70 -17.74 -1.66 0.32
CA ARG A 70 -17.47 -3.07 0.02
C ARG A 70 -16.09 -3.48 0.55
N LEU A 71 -15.05 -2.73 0.21
CA LEU A 71 -13.68 -3.01 0.65
C LEU A 71 -13.56 -3.12 2.17
N MET A 72 -14.15 -2.17 2.90
CA MET A 72 -14.15 -2.17 4.36
C MET A 72 -14.94 -3.36 4.95
N ASN A 73 -16.08 -3.70 4.35
CA ASN A 73 -16.94 -4.77 4.87
C ASN A 73 -16.40 -6.17 4.55
N GLU A 74 -15.92 -6.39 3.33
CA GLU A 74 -15.46 -7.67 2.80
C GLU A 74 -14.05 -8.00 3.34
N TYR A 75 -13.11 -7.06 3.22
CA TYR A 75 -11.71 -7.29 3.56
C TYR A 75 -11.32 -6.81 4.96
N LYS A 76 -12.26 -6.22 5.72
CA LYS A 76 -12.06 -5.71 7.08
C LYS A 76 -10.91 -4.71 7.22
N ILE A 77 -10.60 -3.99 6.14
CA ILE A 77 -9.59 -2.93 6.14
C ILE A 77 -10.17 -1.62 6.69
N ASN A 78 -9.29 -0.79 7.26
CA ASN A 78 -9.71 0.52 7.75
C ASN A 78 -9.95 1.51 6.58
N ARG A 79 -10.64 2.61 6.87
CA ARG A 79 -10.97 3.64 5.87
C ARG A 79 -9.74 4.28 5.23
N LYS A 80 -8.63 4.41 5.95
CA LYS A 80 -7.38 5.00 5.44
C LYS A 80 -6.79 4.13 4.34
N LEU A 81 -6.62 2.83 4.61
CA LEU A 81 -6.12 1.84 3.66
C LEU A 81 -7.07 1.68 2.48
N GLY A 82 -8.39 1.64 2.73
CA GLY A 82 -9.39 1.61 1.66
C GLY A 82 -9.28 2.82 0.72
N LYS A 83 -9.05 4.02 1.27
CA LYS A 83 -8.81 5.22 0.45
C LYS A 83 -7.49 5.12 -0.33
N GLN A 84 -6.43 4.65 0.31
CA GLN A 84 -5.14 4.47 -0.37
C GLN A 84 -5.22 3.45 -1.50
N LEU A 85 -6.05 2.41 -1.38
CA LEU A 85 -6.30 1.44 -2.45
C LEU A 85 -7.11 2.04 -3.59
N LEU A 86 -8.17 2.81 -3.28
CA LEU A 86 -8.97 3.53 -4.29
C LEU A 86 -8.14 4.53 -5.09
N ASP A 87 -7.21 5.22 -4.43
CA ASP A 87 -6.31 6.18 -5.05
C ASP A 87 -5.09 5.50 -5.73
N SER A 88 -5.06 4.16 -5.84
CA SER A 88 -3.94 3.39 -6.40
C SER A 88 -4.35 2.50 -7.56
N ASP A 89 -3.38 2.16 -8.41
CA ASP A 89 -3.58 1.25 -9.55
C ASP A 89 -3.60 -0.25 -9.14
N TYR A 90 -3.37 -0.55 -7.85
CA TYR A 90 -3.22 -1.91 -7.34
C TYR A 90 -4.53 -2.55 -6.86
N LEU A 91 -5.68 -1.95 -7.14
CA LEU A 91 -6.97 -2.44 -6.63
C LEU A 91 -7.28 -3.86 -7.12
N GLU A 92 -7.14 -4.11 -8.42
CA GLU A 92 -7.39 -5.43 -9.01
C GLU A 92 -6.42 -6.48 -8.48
N LEU A 93 -5.13 -6.12 -8.36
CA LEU A 93 -4.10 -6.97 -7.79
C LEU A 93 -4.40 -7.30 -6.31
N PHE A 94 -4.81 -6.31 -5.53
CA PHE A 94 -5.20 -6.48 -4.13
C PHE A 94 -6.36 -7.48 -3.99
N GLU A 95 -7.40 -7.35 -4.81
CA GLU A 95 -8.56 -8.26 -4.77
C GLU A 95 -8.18 -9.68 -5.18
N ALA A 96 -7.35 -9.83 -6.22
CA ALA A 96 -6.86 -11.13 -6.66
C ALA A 96 -6.02 -11.80 -5.56
N LEU A 97 -5.06 -11.09 -4.98
CA LEU A 97 -4.20 -11.60 -3.90
C LEU A 97 -4.99 -11.96 -2.64
N SER A 98 -6.01 -11.16 -2.30
CA SER A 98 -6.85 -11.41 -1.13
C SER A 98 -7.72 -12.66 -1.28
N LYS A 99 -8.02 -13.08 -2.52
CA LYS A 99 -8.74 -14.33 -2.83
C LYS A 99 -7.81 -15.54 -2.93
N GLU A 100 -6.62 -15.37 -3.49
CA GLU A 100 -5.68 -16.46 -3.77
C GLU A 100 -4.80 -16.84 -2.58
N THR A 101 -4.55 -15.90 -1.67
CA THR A 101 -3.59 -16.09 -0.58
C THR A 101 -4.28 -16.12 0.78
N LYS A 102 -3.66 -16.81 1.74
CA LYS A 102 -4.13 -16.84 3.14
C LYS A 102 -3.61 -15.64 3.96
N VAL A 103 -3.02 -14.65 3.30
CA VAL A 103 -2.47 -13.46 3.94
C VAL A 103 -3.61 -12.52 4.32
N SER A 104 -3.49 -11.85 5.46
CA SER A 104 -4.48 -10.83 5.86
C SER A 104 -4.53 -9.73 4.80
N ALA A 105 -5.73 -9.37 4.38
CA ALA A 105 -5.95 -8.26 3.44
C ALA A 105 -5.29 -6.95 3.89
N THR A 106 -5.24 -6.69 5.20
CA THR A 106 -4.51 -5.52 5.75
C THR A 106 -3.02 -5.54 5.40
N VAL A 107 -2.36 -6.70 5.44
CA VAL A 107 -0.94 -6.83 5.10
C VAL A 107 -0.73 -6.60 3.60
N ILE A 108 -1.60 -7.16 2.76
CA ILE A 108 -1.55 -6.97 1.30
C ILE A 108 -1.76 -5.48 0.97
N ALA A 109 -2.78 -4.84 1.56
CA ALA A 109 -3.07 -3.42 1.34
C ALA A 109 -1.92 -2.50 1.79
N VAL A 110 -1.32 -2.76 2.95
CA VAL A 110 -0.17 -2.00 3.45
C VAL A 110 1.04 -2.17 2.54
N ALA A 111 1.32 -3.40 2.09
CA ALA A 111 2.43 -3.66 1.20
C ALA A 111 2.28 -2.90 -0.13
N LEU A 112 1.11 -3.00 -0.77
CA LEU A 112 0.85 -2.36 -2.06
C LEU A 112 0.75 -0.83 -1.97
N THR A 113 0.24 -0.27 -0.88
CA THR A 113 -0.02 1.17 -0.81
C THR A 113 0.98 1.97 0.01
N GLU A 114 1.56 1.40 1.07
CA GLU A 114 2.50 2.08 1.97
C GLU A 114 3.94 1.64 1.73
N THR A 115 4.21 0.32 1.67
CA THR A 115 5.58 -0.21 1.48
C THR A 115 6.14 0.17 0.10
N LEU A 116 5.37 0.01 -0.98
CA LEU A 116 5.83 0.41 -2.31
C LEU A 116 6.14 1.91 -2.39
N LYS A 117 5.33 2.77 -1.75
CA LYS A 117 5.58 4.21 -1.70
C LYS A 117 6.85 4.54 -0.91
N ALA A 118 7.12 3.83 0.19
CA ALA A 118 8.35 3.99 0.95
C ALA A 118 9.58 3.58 0.13
N LEU A 119 9.54 2.41 -0.52
CA LEU A 119 10.63 1.92 -1.37
C LEU A 119 10.90 2.85 -2.57
N LYS A 120 9.85 3.37 -3.22
CA LYS A 120 9.98 4.34 -4.30
C LYS A 120 10.65 5.65 -3.85
N ARG A 121 10.37 6.09 -2.62
CA ARG A 121 11.05 7.23 -2.00
C ARG A 121 12.53 6.96 -1.70
N ASP A 122 12.87 5.72 -1.39
CA ASP A 122 14.25 5.28 -1.16
C ASP A 122 15.02 4.98 -2.46
N GLY A 123 14.40 5.22 -3.63
CA GLY A 123 15.02 5.09 -4.94
C GLY A 123 14.90 3.72 -5.60
N VAL A 124 14.13 2.80 -5.01
CA VAL A 124 13.91 1.46 -5.55
C VAL A 124 12.93 1.51 -6.72
N ASN A 125 13.25 0.83 -7.83
CA ASN A 125 12.38 0.72 -8.99
C ASN A 125 11.25 -0.31 -8.78
N VAL A 126 10.29 0.02 -7.92
CA VAL A 126 9.15 -0.85 -7.61
C VAL A 126 8.27 -1.18 -8.82
N ASP A 127 8.30 -0.34 -9.86
CA ASP A 127 7.49 -0.51 -11.07
C ASP A 127 8.03 -1.66 -11.96
N ALA A 128 9.26 -2.14 -11.70
CA ALA A 128 9.83 -3.31 -12.36
C ALA A 128 9.32 -4.65 -11.80
N VAL A 129 8.69 -4.65 -10.62
CA VAL A 129 8.16 -5.86 -9.99
C VAL A 129 6.84 -6.23 -10.66
N SER A 130 6.78 -7.41 -11.26
CA SER A 130 5.58 -7.91 -11.94
C SER A 130 4.50 -8.41 -10.97
N ASP A 131 3.24 -8.38 -11.41
CA ASP A 131 2.11 -8.99 -10.69
C ASP A 131 2.35 -10.47 -10.34
N GLY A 132 3.07 -11.20 -11.20
CA GLY A 132 3.46 -12.58 -10.96
C GLY A 132 4.39 -12.73 -9.76
N GLN A 133 5.38 -11.83 -9.62
CA GLN A 133 6.28 -11.79 -8.47
C GLN A 133 5.55 -11.36 -7.19
N PHE A 134 4.61 -10.41 -7.27
CA PHE A 134 3.75 -10.09 -6.12
C PHE A 134 2.96 -11.30 -5.65
N ARG A 135 2.30 -12.02 -6.58
CA ARG A 135 1.55 -13.24 -6.27
C ARG A 135 2.42 -14.31 -5.63
N GLU A 136 3.58 -14.61 -6.22
CA GLU A 136 4.52 -15.58 -5.66
C GLU A 136 4.94 -15.20 -4.23
N MET A 137 5.26 -13.92 -4.00
CA MET A 137 5.65 -13.41 -2.68
C MET A 137 4.56 -13.62 -1.63
N PHE A 138 3.32 -13.21 -1.92
CA PHE A 138 2.23 -13.38 -0.95
C PHE A 138 1.83 -14.85 -0.76
N VAL A 139 1.98 -15.72 -1.77
CA VAL A 139 1.80 -17.17 -1.61
C VAL A 139 2.86 -17.73 -0.66
N LEU A 140 4.12 -17.33 -0.80
CA LEU A 140 5.21 -17.78 0.09
C LEU A 140 4.98 -17.31 1.54
N ILE A 141 4.52 -16.07 1.74
CA ILE A 141 4.14 -15.54 3.05
C ILE A 141 2.95 -16.33 3.62
N GLY A 142 1.90 -16.56 2.82
CA GLY A 142 0.71 -17.29 3.23
C GLY A 142 0.97 -18.76 3.57
N SER A 143 1.97 -19.37 2.94
CA SER A 143 2.44 -20.73 3.25
C SER A 143 3.31 -20.80 4.51
N GLY A 144 3.76 -19.65 5.04
CA GLY A 144 4.63 -19.57 6.20
C GLY A 144 6.10 -19.90 5.91
N LYS A 145 6.54 -19.83 4.64
CA LYS A 145 7.96 -19.98 4.27
C LYS A 145 8.78 -18.73 4.55
N THR A 146 8.15 -17.57 4.52
CA THR A 146 8.76 -16.28 4.86
C THR A 146 7.83 -15.44 5.73
N ALA A 147 8.38 -14.41 6.36
CA ALA A 147 7.69 -13.51 7.26
C ALA A 147 7.18 -12.27 6.52
N LYS A 148 6.12 -11.64 7.03
CA LYS A 148 5.58 -10.39 6.46
C LYS A 148 6.56 -9.22 6.58
N GLU A 149 7.46 -9.27 7.57
CA GLU A 149 8.50 -8.28 7.80
C GLU A 149 9.58 -8.31 6.70
N SER A 150 9.67 -9.41 5.94
CA SER A 150 10.64 -9.58 4.84
C SER A 150 10.19 -8.94 3.53
N ILE A 151 8.94 -8.48 3.42
CA ILE A 151 8.37 -7.88 2.19
C ILE A 151 9.26 -6.77 1.62
N PRO A 152 9.71 -5.75 2.39
CA PRO A 152 10.52 -4.67 1.81
C PRO A 152 11.85 -5.17 1.25
N GLU A 153 12.54 -6.08 1.94
CA GLU A 153 13.83 -6.62 1.52
C GLU A 153 13.69 -7.47 0.24
N ILE A 154 12.63 -8.27 0.15
CA ILE A 154 12.30 -9.07 -1.04
C ILE A 154 12.02 -8.16 -2.24
N LEU A 155 11.18 -7.14 -2.06
CA LEU A 155 10.81 -6.22 -3.13
C LEU A 155 12.00 -5.42 -3.65
N THR A 156 12.88 -4.94 -2.76
CA THR A 156 14.12 -4.25 -3.16
C THR A 156 15.01 -5.16 -4.01
N TRP A 157 15.21 -6.41 -3.59
CA TRP A 157 16.09 -7.32 -4.32
C TRP A 157 15.51 -7.73 -5.68
N ILE A 158 14.19 -7.94 -5.77
CA ILE A 158 13.52 -8.25 -7.05
C ILE A 158 13.56 -7.05 -7.99
N ALA A 159 13.38 -5.83 -7.47
CA ALA A 159 13.50 -4.62 -8.28
C ALA A 159 14.90 -4.48 -8.92
N ASP A 160 15.95 -4.95 -8.25
CA ASP A 160 17.31 -4.99 -8.79
C ASP A 160 17.57 -6.21 -9.70
N ASN A 161 16.73 -7.25 -9.63
CA ASN A 161 16.88 -8.53 -10.33
C ASN A 161 15.57 -8.95 -11.00
N GLU A 162 15.13 -8.17 -11.99
CA GLU A 162 13.79 -8.27 -12.60
C GLU A 162 13.43 -9.69 -13.10
N GLN A 163 14.42 -10.45 -13.57
CA GLN A 163 14.24 -11.81 -14.13
C GLN A 163 14.27 -12.93 -13.07
N ALA A 164 14.60 -12.62 -11.83
CA ALA A 164 14.70 -13.59 -10.77
C ALA A 164 13.33 -13.87 -10.12
N THR A 165 13.20 -15.07 -9.56
CA THR A 165 11.98 -15.46 -8.83
C THR A 165 12.03 -14.95 -7.39
N VAL A 166 10.87 -14.89 -6.73
CA VAL A 166 10.84 -14.51 -5.30
C VAL A 166 11.61 -15.53 -4.46
N LYS A 167 11.62 -16.79 -4.88
CA LYS A 167 12.40 -17.83 -4.21
C LYS A 167 13.92 -17.55 -4.26
N ASP A 168 14.43 -17.07 -5.38
CA ASP A 168 15.85 -16.70 -5.51
C ASP A 168 16.22 -15.56 -4.55
N ALA A 169 15.30 -14.62 -4.35
CA ALA A 169 15.44 -13.54 -3.38
C ALA A 169 15.53 -14.09 -1.95
N LEU A 170 14.67 -15.06 -1.60
CA LEU A 170 14.66 -15.69 -0.27
C LEU A 170 15.96 -16.44 0.02
N ASP A 171 16.46 -17.19 -0.96
CA ASP A 171 17.68 -17.98 -0.83
C ASP A 171 18.92 -17.07 -0.76
N SER A 172 18.97 -16.01 -1.58
CA SER A 172 20.08 -15.04 -1.61
C SER A 172 20.16 -14.18 -0.34
N LEU A 173 19.01 -13.77 0.19
CA LEU A 173 18.93 -12.90 1.38
C LEU A 173 18.86 -13.70 2.69
N GLY A 174 18.70 -15.03 2.63
CA GLY A 174 18.52 -15.87 3.82
C GLY A 174 17.26 -15.52 4.62
N LEU A 175 16.18 -15.16 3.90
CA LEU A 175 14.90 -14.70 4.48
C LEU A 175 13.87 -15.83 4.69
N SER A 176 14.30 -17.08 4.48
CA SER A 176 13.53 -18.27 4.84
C SER A 176 13.36 -18.38 6.36
N MET A 177 12.23 -18.95 6.79
CA MET A 177 11.96 -19.21 8.21
C MET A 177 13.01 -20.15 8.80
N MET A 178 13.56 -19.79 9.97
CA MET A 178 14.58 -20.60 10.64
C MET A 178 13.97 -21.88 11.21
N SER A 179 14.72 -22.98 11.10
CA SER A 179 14.42 -24.24 11.76
C SER A 179 14.63 -24.13 13.27
N ARG A 180 13.98 -25.01 14.06
CA ARG A 180 14.10 -25.02 15.53
C ARG A 180 15.56 -25.06 16.01
N LYS A 181 16.42 -25.82 15.33
CA LYS A 181 17.85 -25.94 15.67
C LYS A 181 18.61 -24.63 15.46
N GLU A 182 18.33 -23.91 14.38
CA GLU A 182 18.97 -22.62 14.10
C GLU A 182 18.50 -21.57 15.11
N VAL A 183 17.23 -21.62 15.54
CA VAL A 183 16.72 -20.76 16.62
C VAL A 183 17.42 -21.07 17.94
N GLU A 184 17.57 -22.34 18.29
CA GLU A 184 18.31 -22.74 19.51
C GLU A 184 19.75 -22.23 19.50
N ALA A 185 20.46 -22.37 18.38
CA ALA A 185 21.82 -21.86 18.23
C ALA A 185 21.90 -20.33 18.32
N LEU A 186 20.92 -19.62 17.74
CA LEU A 186 20.83 -18.15 17.85
C LEU A 186 20.56 -17.70 19.28
N VAL A 187 19.68 -18.41 20.01
CA VAL A 187 19.38 -18.14 21.42
C VAL A 187 20.64 -18.37 22.26
N ASP A 188 21.38 -19.45 22.03
CA ASP A 188 22.65 -19.70 22.73
C ASP A 188 23.68 -18.60 22.50
N ASP A 189 23.90 -18.20 21.25
CA ASP A 189 24.83 -17.10 20.92
C ASP A 189 24.45 -15.81 21.66
N VAL A 190 23.15 -15.51 21.74
CA VAL A 190 22.66 -14.31 22.44
C VAL A 190 22.82 -14.44 23.96
N ILE A 191 22.55 -15.62 24.54
CA ILE A 191 22.72 -15.86 25.99
C ILE A 191 24.19 -15.74 26.36
N VAL A 192 25.11 -16.34 25.60
CA VAL A 192 26.57 -16.27 25.85
C VAL A 192 27.05 -14.82 25.79
N LYS A 193 26.67 -14.08 24.75
CA LYS A 193 27.08 -12.67 24.55
C LYS A 193 26.47 -11.71 25.58
N ASN A 194 25.34 -12.05 26.18
CA ASN A 194 24.66 -11.21 27.17
C ASN A 194 24.62 -11.85 28.56
N SER A 195 25.53 -12.78 28.84
CA SER A 195 25.56 -13.58 30.08
C SER A 195 25.68 -12.71 31.33
N GLU A 196 26.46 -11.65 31.27
CA GLU A 196 26.64 -10.68 32.36
C GLU A 196 25.35 -9.91 32.65
N PHE A 197 24.65 -9.47 31.60
CA PHE A 197 23.36 -8.79 31.68
C PHE A 197 22.26 -9.71 32.24
N ILE A 198 22.27 -10.99 31.85
CA ILE A 198 21.32 -12.00 32.34
C ILE A 198 21.55 -12.26 33.84
N LYS A 199 22.81 -12.41 34.27
CA LYS A 199 23.15 -12.59 35.69
C LYS A 199 22.74 -11.39 36.55
N GLN A 200 22.87 -10.17 36.03
CA GLN A 200 22.59 -8.94 36.78
C GLN A 200 21.09 -8.65 36.94
N ARG A 201 20.25 -9.03 35.95
CA ARG A 201 18.80 -8.79 35.97
C ARG A 201 17.94 -10.01 36.31
N GLY A 202 18.50 -11.23 36.28
CA GLY A 202 17.77 -12.47 36.52
C GLY A 202 16.52 -12.60 35.64
N LYS A 203 15.35 -12.85 36.24
CA LYS A 203 14.06 -12.97 35.53
C LYS A 203 13.66 -11.71 34.74
N GLY A 204 14.18 -10.53 35.10
CA GLY A 204 13.96 -9.28 34.38
C GLY A 204 14.73 -9.16 33.05
N ALA A 205 15.68 -10.05 32.77
CA ALA A 205 16.45 -10.07 31.53
C ALA A 205 15.68 -10.65 30.34
N PHE A 206 14.58 -11.39 30.59
CA PHE A 206 13.82 -12.10 29.58
C PHE A 206 13.31 -11.18 28.45
N GLY A 207 12.63 -10.08 28.78
CA GLY A 207 12.07 -9.15 27.80
C GLY A 207 13.13 -8.49 26.90
N PRO A 208 14.20 -7.90 27.46
CA PRO A 208 15.29 -7.33 26.67
C PRO A 208 16.00 -8.34 25.76
N VAL A 209 16.29 -9.55 26.28
CA VAL A 209 16.95 -10.62 25.51
C VAL A 209 16.05 -11.11 24.37
N MET A 210 14.76 -11.27 24.63
CA MET A 210 13.76 -11.56 23.60
C MET A 210 13.79 -10.50 22.48
N GLY A 211 13.85 -9.21 22.84
CA GLY A 211 13.97 -8.12 21.87
C GLY A 211 15.22 -8.22 20.99
N ILE A 212 16.37 -8.58 21.57
CA ILE A 212 17.63 -8.77 20.84
C ILE A 212 17.52 -9.96 19.87
N ILE A 213 16.96 -11.09 20.32
CA ILE A 213 16.78 -12.28 19.49
C ILE A 213 15.84 -11.96 18.33
N MET A 214 14.70 -11.33 18.60
CA MET A 214 13.73 -10.95 17.57
C MET A 214 14.33 -9.96 16.56
N LYS A 215 15.17 -9.02 17.00
CA LYS A 215 15.88 -8.07 16.12
C LYS A 215 16.89 -8.79 15.22
N LYS A 216 17.68 -9.73 15.76
CA LYS A 216 18.62 -10.55 14.97
C LYS A 216 17.90 -11.50 14.01
N ALA A 217 16.75 -12.04 14.44
CA ALA A 217 15.95 -12.95 13.64
C ALA A 217 15.24 -12.23 12.47
N ARG A 218 15.05 -10.90 12.51
CA ARG A 218 14.32 -10.10 11.50
C ARG A 218 12.95 -10.70 11.13
N GLY A 219 12.22 -11.21 12.11
CA GLY A 219 10.91 -11.83 11.88
C GLY A 219 10.94 -13.26 11.33
N ARG A 220 12.12 -13.84 11.02
CA ARG A 220 12.28 -15.22 10.51
C ARG A 220 11.93 -16.32 11.53
N VAL A 221 11.42 -15.96 12.70
CA VAL A 221 11.06 -16.90 13.77
C VAL A 221 9.75 -16.47 14.42
N LYS A 222 8.88 -17.46 14.69
CA LYS A 222 7.64 -17.21 15.44
C LYS A 222 7.96 -16.88 16.90
N PRO A 223 7.38 -15.80 17.48
CA PRO A 223 7.62 -15.40 18.87
C PRO A 223 7.39 -16.54 19.88
N ASN A 224 6.39 -17.38 19.64
CA ASN A 224 6.06 -18.51 20.52
C ASN A 224 7.22 -19.50 20.63
N VAL A 225 7.90 -19.79 19.52
CA VAL A 225 9.02 -20.75 19.48
C VAL A 225 10.23 -20.20 20.22
N VAL A 226 10.55 -18.91 20.02
CA VAL A 226 11.64 -18.25 20.76
C VAL A 226 11.34 -18.22 22.25
N ASN A 227 10.10 -17.91 22.63
CA ASN A 227 9.68 -17.85 24.03
C ASN A 227 9.84 -19.21 24.72
N GLU A 228 9.37 -20.29 24.08
CA GLU A 228 9.54 -21.65 24.59
C GLU A 228 11.02 -22.02 24.80
N ILE A 229 11.87 -21.79 23.78
CA ILE A 229 13.30 -22.12 23.84
C ILE A 229 14.02 -21.28 24.89
N LEU A 230 13.77 -19.97 24.91
CA LEU A 230 14.43 -19.04 25.82
C LEU A 230 14.05 -19.33 27.27
N LYS A 231 12.78 -19.63 27.54
CA LYS A 231 12.31 -19.99 28.87
C LYS A 231 12.96 -21.28 29.36
N ASN A 232 12.99 -22.32 28.52
CA ASN A 232 13.64 -23.59 28.86
C ASN A 232 15.13 -23.41 29.18
N LYS A 233 15.86 -22.57 28.42
CA LYS A 233 17.29 -22.32 28.67
C LYS A 233 17.55 -21.48 29.91
N LEU A 234 16.70 -20.49 30.19
CA LEU A 234 16.83 -19.65 31.38
C LEU A 234 16.36 -20.33 32.66
N ASP A 235 15.41 -21.29 32.60
CA ASP A 235 15.00 -22.09 33.76
C ASP A 235 16.03 -23.18 34.10
N THR A 236 16.89 -23.56 33.14
CA THR A 236 17.96 -24.56 33.33
C THR A 236 19.31 -23.94 33.75
N THR A 237 19.43 -22.60 33.74
CA THR A 237 20.65 -21.85 34.09
C THR A 237 20.50 -21.16 35.44
#